data_AF-A0A353A2D7-F1
#
_entry.id   AF-A0A353A2D7-F1
#
_cell.length_a   1.000
_cell.length_b   1.000
_cell.length_c   1.000
_cell.angle_alpha   90.00
_cell.angle_beta   90.00
_cell.angle_gamma   90.00
#
_symmetry.space_group_name_H-M   'P 1'
#
loop_
_entity.id
_entity.type
_entity.pdbx_description
1 polymer ?
#
loop_
_entity_poly.entity_id
_entity_poly.type
_entity_poly.pdbx_seq_one_letter_code
_entity_poly.pdbx_strand_id
1 'polypeptide(L)'
;AQHGVKFTDDESLLRRSIEESGVCYMHAPLFAYGMKNVGPVRKALGIPTCFNILGPLLNPCRPKNSLHGTATQGQLRLYTSIHQKTGDNFGVVTSFDGYDEISLTSEFKVVTRLYERVYTPVEMGLKYAAPEDLYGGGTPGEAAAIFDSVLQGTATEAQRNVVIANAACGISIMDKNLSVADTVFMARESLESGRALECFRKFVSINS
;
A
#
# COMPACT_ATOMS: atom_id res chain seq x y z
N ALA A 1 2.05 -14.35 -7.76
CA ALA A 1 1.64 -15.27 -8.85
C ALA A 1 2.60 -15.24 -10.03
N GLN A 2 2.76 -14.13 -10.76
CA GLN A 2 3.68 -14.08 -11.93
C GLN A 2 5.14 -14.38 -11.56
N HIS A 3 5.58 -13.97 -10.38
CA HIS A 3 6.90 -14.28 -9.83
C HIS A 3 7.03 -15.66 -9.16
N GLY A 4 6.07 -16.58 -9.35
CA GLY A 4 6.12 -17.94 -8.79
C GLY A 4 5.69 -18.08 -7.33
N VAL A 5 5.32 -16.99 -6.65
CA VAL A 5 4.82 -17.03 -5.26
C VAL A 5 3.50 -17.81 -5.16
N LYS A 6 3.47 -18.79 -4.24
CA LYS A 6 2.28 -19.55 -3.84
C LYS A 6 1.67 -18.94 -2.58
N PHE A 7 0.38 -18.59 -2.64
CA PHE A 7 -0.32 -18.06 -1.48
C PHE A 7 -0.69 -19.18 -0.50
N THR A 8 -0.54 -18.90 0.79
CA THR A 8 -0.72 -19.88 1.86
C THR A 8 -1.38 -19.25 3.09
N ASP A 9 -2.07 -20.06 3.88
CA ASP A 9 -2.52 -19.77 5.25
C ASP A 9 -1.70 -20.50 6.32
N ASP A 10 -0.64 -21.20 5.92
CA ASP A 10 0.30 -21.84 6.84
C ASP A 10 1.01 -20.79 7.70
N GLU A 11 0.61 -20.72 8.97
CA GLU A 11 1.14 -19.76 9.93
C GLU A 11 2.67 -19.85 10.08
N SER A 12 3.24 -21.06 10.01
CA SER A 12 4.68 -21.25 10.14
C SER A 12 5.45 -20.63 8.98
N LEU A 13 4.94 -20.80 7.76
CA LEU A 13 5.52 -20.21 6.56
C LEU A 13 5.36 -18.69 6.54
N LEU A 14 4.20 -18.17 6.96
CA LEU A 14 3.94 -16.73 7.04
C LEU A 14 4.84 -16.05 8.08
N ARG A 15 5.04 -16.68 9.25
CA ARG A 15 5.98 -16.21 10.29
C ARG A 15 7.41 -16.20 9.77
N ARG A 16 7.83 -17.29 9.14
CA ARG A 16 9.16 -17.38 8.51
C ARG A 16 9.36 -16.29 7.46
N SER A 17 8.35 -16.02 6.63
CA SER A 17 8.40 -14.98 5.60
C SER A 17 8.68 -13.61 6.21
N ILE A 18 7.93 -13.19 7.23
CA ILE A 18 8.14 -11.88 7.87
C ILE A 18 9.47 -11.82 8.62
N GLU A 19 9.86 -12.88 9.34
CA GLU A 19 11.09 -12.92 10.15
C GLU A 19 12.35 -12.90 9.29
N GLU A 20 12.37 -13.64 8.18
CA GLU A 20 13.56 -13.75 7.35
C GLU A 20 13.63 -12.69 6.24
N SER A 21 12.51 -12.30 5.63
CA SER A 21 12.50 -11.35 4.51
C SER A 21 12.06 -9.94 4.89
N GLY A 22 11.42 -9.76 6.06
CA GLY A 22 10.82 -8.49 6.45
C GLY A 22 9.45 -8.20 5.83
N VAL A 23 8.92 -9.13 5.01
CA VAL A 23 7.60 -8.99 4.36
C VAL A 23 6.80 -10.29 4.48
N CYS A 24 5.49 -10.15 4.68
CA CYS A 24 4.53 -11.24 4.60
C CYS A 24 3.29 -10.76 3.84
N TYR A 25 2.76 -11.62 2.96
CA TYR A 25 1.60 -11.33 2.14
C TYR A 25 0.41 -12.17 2.59
N MET A 26 -0.65 -11.50 3.07
CA MET A 26 -1.87 -12.17 3.54
C MET A 26 -2.91 -12.20 2.41
N HIS A 27 -3.03 -13.32 1.71
CA HIS A 27 -4.00 -13.47 0.63
C HIS A 27 -5.43 -13.52 1.18
N ALA A 28 -6.20 -12.44 1.01
CA ALA A 28 -7.50 -12.24 1.68
C ALA A 28 -8.47 -13.44 1.60
N PRO A 29 -8.65 -14.14 0.47
CA PRO A 29 -9.52 -15.32 0.39
C PRO A 29 -9.21 -16.45 1.39
N LEU A 30 -7.96 -16.56 1.85
CA LEU A 30 -7.54 -17.59 2.80
C LEU A 30 -7.80 -17.21 4.27
N PHE A 31 -8.00 -15.92 4.58
CA PHE A 31 -8.21 -15.44 5.96
C PHE A 31 -9.62 -14.91 6.20
N ALA A 32 -10.32 -14.50 5.15
CA ALA A 32 -11.65 -13.91 5.25
C ALA A 32 -12.76 -14.98 5.27
N TYR A 33 -12.64 -15.98 6.16
CA TYR A 33 -13.57 -17.12 6.28
C TYR A 33 -15.03 -16.68 6.40
N GLY A 34 -15.31 -15.63 7.18
CA GLY A 34 -16.66 -15.06 7.31
C GLY A 34 -17.17 -14.37 6.03
N MET A 35 -16.28 -13.82 5.20
CA MET A 35 -16.67 -13.15 3.95
C MET A 35 -17.10 -14.13 2.86
N LYS A 36 -16.65 -15.39 2.91
CA LYS A 36 -17.10 -16.45 1.99
C LYS A 36 -18.62 -16.61 2.01
N ASN A 37 -19.23 -16.50 3.18
CA ASN A 37 -20.69 -16.63 3.35
C ASN A 37 -21.46 -15.46 2.74
N VAL A 38 -20.86 -14.27 2.68
CA VAL A 38 -21.49 -13.05 2.16
C VAL A 38 -21.26 -12.85 0.66
N GLY A 39 -20.31 -13.58 0.07
CA GLY A 39 -19.95 -13.51 -1.34
C GLY A 39 -21.13 -13.63 -2.31
N PRO A 40 -22.01 -14.66 -2.19
CA PRO A 40 -23.18 -14.81 -3.07
C PRO A 40 -24.13 -13.61 -3.01
N VAL A 41 -24.41 -13.11 -1.80
CA VAL A 41 -25.31 -11.96 -1.58
C VAL A 41 -24.70 -10.69 -2.18
N ARG A 42 -23.41 -10.44 -1.98
CA ARG A 42 -22.72 -9.28 -2.58
C ARG A 42 -22.77 -9.33 -4.10
N LYS A 43 -22.54 -10.50 -4.70
CA LYS A 43 -22.60 -10.69 -6.16
C LYS A 43 -24.01 -10.44 -6.70
N ALA A 44 -25.05 -10.89 -5.98
CA ALA A 44 -26.44 -10.66 -6.35
C ALA A 44 -26.85 -9.18 -6.27
N LEU A 45 -26.36 -8.44 -5.26
CA LEU A 45 -26.65 -7.02 -5.10
C LEU A 45 -26.02 -6.14 -6.18
N GLY A 46 -24.80 -6.47 -6.62
CA GLY A 46 -24.11 -5.75 -7.71
C GLY A 46 -23.73 -4.29 -7.40
N ILE A 47 -23.99 -3.80 -6.19
CA ILE A 47 -23.70 -2.43 -5.74
C ILE A 47 -22.64 -2.41 -4.63
N PRO A 48 -21.86 -1.32 -4.48
CA PRO A 48 -20.98 -1.14 -3.33
C PRO A 48 -21.75 -1.15 -2.01
N THR A 49 -21.24 -1.86 -1.00
CA THR A 49 -21.82 -1.95 0.35
C THR A 49 -20.77 -1.70 1.42
N CYS A 50 -21.14 -1.72 2.70
CA CYS A 50 -20.19 -1.64 3.80
C CYS A 50 -19.08 -2.72 3.72
N PHE A 51 -19.35 -3.88 3.12
CA PHE A 51 -18.34 -4.94 2.92
C PHE A 51 -17.19 -4.53 2.00
N ASN A 52 -17.36 -3.52 1.13
CA ASN A 52 -16.26 -2.98 0.32
C ASN A 52 -15.26 -2.18 1.17
N ILE A 53 -15.70 -1.68 2.32
CA ILE A 53 -14.96 -0.80 3.21
C ILE A 53 -14.32 -1.60 4.36
N LEU A 54 -14.83 -2.79 4.66
CA LEU A 54 -14.31 -3.62 5.75
C LEU A 54 -12.95 -4.28 5.45
N GLY A 55 -12.61 -4.53 4.18
CA GLY A 55 -11.42 -5.29 3.81
C GLY A 55 -10.13 -4.80 4.49
N PRO A 56 -9.74 -3.52 4.31
CA PRO A 56 -8.53 -2.97 4.94
C PRO A 56 -8.55 -2.97 6.47
N LEU A 57 -9.73 -2.95 7.08
CA LEU A 57 -9.92 -2.92 8.54
C LEU A 57 -9.84 -4.31 9.20
N LEU A 58 -9.90 -5.38 8.40
CA LEU A 58 -9.95 -6.77 8.88
C LEU A 58 -8.60 -7.48 8.76
N ASN A 59 -7.48 -6.75 8.86
CA ASN A 59 -6.16 -7.37 8.82
C ASN A 59 -5.98 -8.34 10.02
N PRO A 60 -5.82 -9.66 9.79
CA PRO A 60 -5.74 -10.65 10.86
C PRO A 60 -4.51 -10.45 11.76
N CYS A 61 -3.45 -9.83 11.25
CA CYS A 61 -2.21 -9.58 12.00
C CYS A 61 -2.34 -8.42 13.00
N ARG A 62 -3.41 -7.62 12.94
CA ARG A 62 -3.63 -6.43 13.79
C ARG A 62 -2.36 -5.57 13.97
N PRO A 63 -1.81 -5.02 12.86
CA PRO A 63 -0.57 -4.27 12.91
C PRO A 63 -0.74 -3.00 13.76
N LYS A 64 0.30 -2.64 14.55
CA LYS A 64 0.30 -1.45 15.39
C LYS A 64 0.27 -0.14 14.61
N ASN A 65 0.81 -0.17 13.39
CA ASN A 65 0.86 0.94 12.44
C ASN A 65 0.20 0.48 11.14
N SER A 66 -0.64 1.32 10.57
CA SER A 66 -1.36 1.01 9.34
C SER A 66 -1.43 2.23 8.43
N LEU A 67 -1.35 2.00 7.12
CA LEU A 67 -1.59 3.01 6.10
C LEU A 67 -2.71 2.51 5.20
N HIS A 68 -3.74 3.33 5.02
CA HIS A 68 -4.93 2.97 4.26
C HIS A 68 -5.19 3.95 3.14
N GLY A 69 -5.33 3.44 1.93
CA GLY A 69 -5.85 4.17 0.80
C GLY A 69 -7.37 4.23 0.78
N THR A 70 -7.93 5.35 0.33
CA THR A 70 -9.38 5.51 0.16
C THR A 70 -9.70 6.29 -1.10
N ALA A 71 -10.68 5.80 -1.87
CA ALA A 71 -11.07 6.41 -3.14
C ALA A 71 -11.93 7.68 -2.97
N THR A 72 -12.45 7.94 -1.77
CA THR A 72 -13.32 9.10 -1.51
C THR A 72 -13.06 9.72 -0.14
N GLN A 73 -13.30 11.02 -0.04
CA GLN A 73 -13.26 11.75 1.23
C GLN A 73 -14.26 11.21 2.27
N GLY A 74 -15.37 10.60 1.82
CA GLY A 74 -16.34 9.95 2.71
C GLY A 74 -15.77 8.69 3.36
N GLN A 75 -15.07 7.85 2.58
CA GLN A 75 -14.36 6.67 3.09
C GLN A 75 -13.22 7.07 4.04
N LEU A 76 -12.48 8.13 3.71
CA LEU A 76 -11.43 8.66 4.58
C LEU A 76 -11.98 9.01 5.96
N ARG A 77 -13.06 9.80 6.04
CA ARG A 77 -13.69 10.15 7.33
C ARG A 77 -14.14 8.92 8.11
N LEU A 78 -14.67 7.91 7.42
CA LEU A 78 -15.12 6.67 8.06
C LEU A 78 -13.95 5.88 8.65
N TYR A 79 -12.86 5.68 7.89
CA TYR A 79 -11.65 5.01 8.37
C TYR A 79 -11.03 5.75 9.55
N THR A 80 -10.85 7.07 9.42
CA THR A 80 -10.33 7.90 10.51
C THR A 80 -11.18 7.74 11.78
N SER A 81 -12.51 7.77 11.67
CA SER A 81 -13.42 7.63 12.81
C SER A 81 -13.34 6.24 13.47
N ILE A 82 -13.07 5.18 12.69
CA ILE A 82 -12.91 3.83 13.21
C ILE A 82 -11.59 3.71 13.96
N HIS A 83 -10.46 4.14 13.37
CA HIS A 83 -9.16 4.05 14.04
C HIS A 83 -9.06 4.94 15.28
N GLN A 84 -9.72 6.10 15.29
CA GLN A 84 -9.81 6.93 16.50
C GLN A 84 -10.50 6.20 17.67
N LYS A 85 -11.42 5.27 17.39
CA LYS A 85 -12.10 4.45 18.40
C LYS A 85 -11.27 3.24 18.82
N THR A 86 -10.53 2.60 17.91
CA THR A 86 -9.70 1.43 18.25
C THR A 86 -8.40 1.81 18.93
N GLY A 87 -7.89 3.02 18.67
CA GLY A 87 -6.69 3.58 19.30
C GLY A 87 -5.36 3.19 18.63
N ASP A 88 -5.41 2.38 17.57
CA ASP A 88 -4.24 1.99 16.77
C ASP A 88 -3.61 3.19 16.06
N ASN A 89 -2.32 3.12 15.75
CA ASN A 89 -1.67 4.16 14.95
C ASN A 89 -1.96 3.94 13.47
N PHE A 90 -2.32 5.02 12.77
CA PHE A 90 -2.81 4.94 11.40
C PHE A 90 -2.48 6.19 10.58
N GLY A 91 -2.43 5.99 9.27
CA GLY A 91 -2.58 7.02 8.25
C GLY A 91 -3.68 6.62 7.27
N VAL A 92 -4.51 7.58 6.87
CA VAL A 92 -5.47 7.41 5.77
C VAL A 92 -5.15 8.42 4.68
N VAL A 93 -5.04 7.94 3.45
CA VAL A 93 -4.73 8.75 2.27
C VAL A 93 -5.91 8.78 1.32
N THR A 94 -6.17 9.94 0.72
CA THR A 94 -7.07 10.10 -0.43
C THR A 94 -6.43 11.06 -1.41
N SER A 95 -6.29 10.64 -2.67
CA SER A 95 -5.89 11.56 -3.74
C SER A 95 -7.08 12.33 -4.29
N PHE A 96 -6.88 13.58 -4.72
CA PHE A 96 -7.96 14.43 -5.23
C PHE A 96 -8.38 14.10 -6.67
N ASP A 97 -7.60 13.28 -7.37
CA ASP A 97 -7.87 12.73 -8.71
C ASP A 97 -8.57 11.36 -8.67
N GLY A 98 -8.95 10.88 -7.48
CA GLY A 98 -9.77 9.68 -7.29
C GLY A 98 -8.98 8.38 -7.10
N TYR A 99 -7.64 8.41 -7.13
CA TYR A 99 -6.83 7.28 -6.69
C TYR A 99 -6.94 7.10 -5.18
N ASP A 100 -6.93 5.84 -4.74
CA ASP A 100 -6.81 5.48 -3.34
C ASP A 100 -5.35 5.48 -2.84
N GLU A 101 -4.39 5.75 -3.73
CA GLU A 101 -2.96 5.86 -3.43
C GLU A 101 -2.44 7.30 -3.68
N ILE A 102 -1.21 7.59 -3.26
CA ILE A 102 -0.53 8.84 -3.66
C ILE A 102 -0.12 8.68 -5.13
N SER A 103 -0.82 9.34 -6.04
CA SER A 103 -0.61 9.24 -7.49
C SER A 103 0.50 10.15 -8.03
N LEU A 104 0.79 11.28 -7.37
CA LEU A 104 1.60 12.39 -7.89
C LEU A 104 1.01 13.12 -9.11
N THR A 105 -0.20 12.76 -9.57
CA THR A 105 -0.90 13.50 -10.63
C THR A 105 -1.73 14.66 -10.07
N SER A 106 -1.97 14.67 -8.76
CA SER A 106 -2.72 15.71 -8.04
C SER A 106 -2.19 15.86 -6.60
N GLU A 107 -2.73 16.85 -5.89
CA GLU A 107 -2.64 16.92 -4.43
C GLU A 107 -3.33 15.71 -3.78
N PHE A 108 -2.90 15.37 -2.57
CA PHE A 108 -3.47 14.28 -1.78
C PHE A 108 -3.61 14.69 -0.33
N LYS A 109 -4.62 14.15 0.35
CA LYS A 109 -4.85 14.38 1.77
C LYS A 109 -4.34 13.19 2.58
N VAL A 110 -3.64 13.49 3.68
CA VAL A 110 -3.24 12.51 4.69
C VAL A 110 -3.91 12.88 6.02
N VAL A 111 -4.57 11.90 6.63
CA VAL A 111 -5.13 12.01 7.98
C VAL A 111 -4.49 10.97 8.88
N THR A 112 -3.91 11.44 9.98
CA THR A 112 -3.34 10.60 11.04
C THR A 112 -4.08 10.87 12.35
N ARG A 113 -3.63 10.23 13.43
CA ARG A 113 -4.11 10.55 14.78
C ARG A 113 -3.74 11.98 15.23
N LEU A 114 -2.67 12.55 14.69
CA LEU A 114 -2.09 13.80 15.16
C LEU A 114 -2.46 15.01 14.29
N TYR A 115 -2.71 14.79 13.01
CA TYR A 115 -2.96 15.87 12.06
C TYR A 115 -3.79 15.40 10.86
N GLU A 116 -4.42 16.37 10.20
CA GLU A 116 -4.96 16.27 8.86
C GLU A 116 -4.27 17.34 8.01
N ARG A 117 -3.68 16.94 6.87
CA ARG A 117 -2.98 17.85 5.98
C ARG A 117 -3.13 17.45 4.52
N VAL A 118 -3.22 18.45 3.65
CA VAL A 118 -3.10 18.28 2.20
C VAL A 118 -1.65 18.52 1.80
N TYR A 119 -1.14 17.65 0.95
CA TYR A 119 0.21 17.69 0.42
C TYR A 119 0.18 17.77 -1.10
N THR A 120 1.16 18.47 -1.63
CA THR A 120 1.52 18.45 -3.05
C THR A 120 2.74 17.54 -3.27
N PRO A 121 2.92 16.96 -4.47
CA PRO A 121 4.17 16.28 -4.85
C PRO A 121 5.43 17.12 -4.58
N VAL A 122 5.35 18.43 -4.84
CA VAL A 122 6.48 19.36 -4.68
C VAL A 122 6.91 19.50 -3.21
N GLU A 123 5.97 19.48 -2.27
CA GLU A 123 6.30 19.49 -0.83
C GLU A 123 7.03 18.21 -0.37
N MET A 124 6.91 17.11 -1.12
CA MET A 124 7.72 15.90 -0.92
C MET A 124 9.08 15.95 -1.64
N GLY A 125 9.39 17.04 -2.35
CA GLY A 125 10.56 17.12 -3.22
C GLY A 125 10.42 16.28 -4.50
N LEU A 126 9.19 15.95 -4.90
CA LEU A 126 8.87 15.15 -6.09
C LEU A 126 8.19 16.04 -7.15
N LYS A 127 8.22 15.58 -8.40
CA LYS A 127 7.55 16.24 -9.52
C LYS A 127 6.13 15.70 -9.68
N TYR A 128 5.25 16.52 -10.23
CA TYR A 128 3.99 16.02 -10.77
C TYR A 128 4.27 15.02 -11.90
N ALA A 129 3.48 13.95 -11.94
CA ALA A 129 3.49 12.98 -13.03
C ALA A 129 2.28 13.22 -13.94
N ALA A 130 2.35 12.77 -15.19
CA ALA A 130 1.15 12.62 -16.02
C ALA A 130 0.50 11.25 -15.76
N PRO A 131 -0.84 11.12 -15.81
CA PRO A 131 -1.51 9.84 -15.63
C PRO A 131 -0.99 8.73 -16.55
N GLU A 132 -0.61 9.09 -17.78
CA GLU A 132 -0.07 8.17 -18.78
C GLU A 132 1.29 7.59 -18.37
N ASP A 133 2.10 8.33 -17.61
CA ASP A 133 3.40 7.88 -17.11
C ASP A 133 3.27 6.81 -16.02
N LEU A 134 2.08 6.69 -15.41
CA LEU A 134 1.79 5.79 -14.29
C LEU A 134 0.98 4.56 -14.72
N TYR A 135 0.76 4.39 -16.02
CA TYR A 135 0.02 3.25 -16.55
C TYR A 135 0.71 1.92 -16.17
N GLY A 136 0.00 1.07 -15.43
CA GLY A 136 0.49 -0.19 -14.89
C GLY A 136 0.53 -1.36 -15.87
N GLY A 137 0.33 -1.11 -17.17
CA GLY A 137 0.21 -2.15 -18.19
C GLY A 137 -1.22 -2.67 -18.35
N GLY A 138 -1.50 -3.28 -19.51
CA GLY A 138 -2.78 -3.91 -19.84
C GLY A 138 -2.88 -5.39 -19.48
N THR A 139 -1.76 -6.03 -19.10
CA THR A 139 -1.74 -7.44 -18.70
C THR A 139 -0.99 -7.65 -17.38
N PRO A 140 -1.26 -8.75 -16.64
CA PRO A 140 -0.51 -9.10 -15.44
C PRO A 140 1.01 -9.26 -15.70
N GLY A 141 1.40 -9.68 -16.90
CA GLY A 141 2.82 -9.81 -17.27
C GLY A 141 3.51 -8.45 -17.46
N GLU A 142 2.82 -7.50 -18.09
CA GLU A 142 3.31 -6.12 -18.22
C GLU A 142 3.43 -5.43 -16.85
N ALA A 143 2.44 -5.60 -15.99
CA ALA A 143 2.48 -5.08 -14.61
C ALA A 143 3.64 -5.68 -13.81
N ALA A 144 3.90 -6.98 -13.96
CA ALA A 144 5.05 -7.64 -13.32
C ALA A 144 6.39 -7.09 -13.85
N ALA A 145 6.49 -6.83 -15.15
CA ALA A 145 7.69 -6.23 -15.74
C ALA A 145 7.94 -4.81 -15.21
N ILE A 146 6.90 -3.97 -15.09
CA ILE A 146 7.02 -2.63 -14.50
C ILE A 146 7.47 -2.72 -13.04
N PHE A 147 6.85 -3.62 -12.27
CA PHE A 147 7.23 -3.88 -10.88
C PHE A 147 8.72 -4.25 -10.77
N ASP A 148 9.20 -5.17 -11.62
CA ASP A 148 10.60 -5.57 -11.66
C ASP A 148 11.51 -4.40 -12.07
N SER A 149 11.12 -3.60 -13.06
CA SER A 149 11.86 -2.41 -13.47
C SER A 149 11.99 -1.38 -12.36
N VAL A 150 10.95 -1.19 -11.53
CA VAL A 150 11.03 -0.28 -10.39
C VAL A 150 12.04 -0.79 -9.37
N LEU A 151 11.95 -2.07 -8.96
CA LEU A 151 12.87 -2.65 -7.99
C LEU A 151 14.31 -2.75 -8.50
N GLN A 152 14.52 -2.88 -9.81
CA GLN A 152 15.85 -2.90 -10.44
C GLN A 152 16.39 -1.48 -10.72
N GLY A 153 15.60 -0.44 -10.48
CA GLY A 153 15.98 0.95 -10.73
C GLY A 153 15.98 1.36 -12.20
N THR A 154 15.41 0.56 -13.10
CA THR A 154 15.35 0.78 -14.56
C THR A 154 14.02 1.36 -15.05
N ALA A 155 13.02 1.48 -14.17
CA ALA A 155 11.75 2.14 -14.48
C ALA A 155 11.90 3.65 -14.69
N THR A 156 10.86 4.28 -15.23
CA THR A 156 10.82 5.74 -15.44
C THR A 156 10.89 6.50 -14.11
N GLU A 157 11.29 7.78 -14.16
CA GLU A 157 11.34 8.63 -12.97
C GLU A 157 9.97 8.72 -12.28
N ALA A 158 8.88 8.84 -13.04
CA ALA A 158 7.51 8.91 -12.52
C ALA A 158 7.11 7.62 -11.78
N GLN A 159 7.34 6.45 -12.39
CA GLN A 159 7.03 5.15 -11.77
C GLN A 159 7.82 4.89 -10.50
N ARG A 160 9.10 5.31 -10.45
CA ARG A 160 9.89 5.19 -9.21
C ARG A 160 9.40 6.17 -8.14
N ASN A 161 9.13 7.42 -8.53
CA ASN A 161 8.73 8.46 -7.59
C ASN A 161 7.37 8.17 -6.94
N VAL A 162 6.39 7.60 -7.67
CA VAL A 162 5.09 7.24 -7.08
C VAL A 162 5.24 6.15 -6.02
N VAL A 163 6.13 5.18 -6.23
CA VAL A 163 6.44 4.14 -5.25
C VAL A 163 7.16 4.73 -4.03
N ILE A 164 8.13 5.62 -4.26
CA ILE A 164 8.83 6.34 -3.19
C ILE A 164 7.85 7.18 -2.36
N ALA A 165 6.88 7.86 -2.97
CA ALA A 165 5.90 8.69 -2.28
C ALA A 165 5.03 7.87 -1.31
N ASN A 166 4.48 6.74 -1.78
CA ASN A 166 3.66 5.87 -0.96
C ASN A 166 4.48 5.20 0.16
N ALA A 167 5.69 4.75 -0.14
CA ALA A 167 6.60 4.18 0.87
C ALA A 167 7.01 5.21 1.93
N ALA A 168 7.32 6.45 1.53
CA ALA A 168 7.65 7.55 2.43
C ALA A 168 6.47 7.88 3.37
N CYS A 169 5.24 7.86 2.85
CA CYS A 169 4.05 8.02 3.68
C CYS A 169 3.93 6.87 4.70
N GLY A 170 4.17 5.62 4.29
CA GLY A 170 4.18 4.48 5.22
C GLY A 170 5.23 4.63 6.34
N ILE A 171 6.43 5.10 6.00
CA ILE A 171 7.51 5.35 6.95
C ILE A 171 7.13 6.47 7.93
N SER A 172 6.51 7.56 7.47
CA SER A 172 6.12 8.68 8.35
C SER A 172 5.04 8.32 9.36
N ILE A 173 4.19 7.32 9.06
CA ILE A 173 3.25 6.78 10.05
C ILE A 173 3.98 6.03 11.17
N MET A 174 5.07 5.33 10.86
CA MET A 174 5.82 4.55 11.86
C MET A 174 6.63 5.43 12.82
N ASP A 175 7.17 6.56 12.34
CA ASP A 175 7.90 7.51 13.18
C ASP A 175 7.51 8.96 12.86
N LYS A 176 6.76 9.55 13.80
CA LYS A 176 6.26 10.93 13.72
C LYS A 176 7.34 12.01 13.83
N ASN A 177 8.56 11.66 14.22
CA ASN A 177 9.64 12.63 14.39
C ASN A 177 10.41 12.88 13.09
N LEU A 178 10.20 12.03 12.08
CA LEU A 178 10.83 12.18 10.77
C LEU A 178 10.17 13.32 9.99
N SER A 179 11.00 14.14 9.34
CA SER A 179 10.49 15.09 8.36
C SER A 179 10.05 14.37 7.08
N VAL A 180 9.26 15.05 6.25
CA VAL A 180 8.88 14.52 4.92
C VAL A 180 10.14 14.20 4.11
N ALA A 181 11.16 15.07 4.16
CA ALA A 181 12.43 14.87 3.47
C ALA A 181 13.15 13.59 3.94
N ASP A 182 13.18 13.32 5.26
CA ASP A 182 13.80 12.11 5.81
C ASP A 182 13.09 10.86 5.30
N THR A 183 11.77 10.84 5.33
CA THR A 183 10.99 9.66 4.89
C THR A 183 11.12 9.39 3.39
N VAL A 184 11.17 10.45 2.56
CA VAL A 184 11.42 10.34 1.12
C VAL A 184 12.84 9.83 0.86
N PHE A 185 13.83 10.34 1.59
CA PHE A 185 15.20 9.87 1.50
C PHE A 185 15.33 8.38 1.85
N MET A 186 14.73 7.94 2.97
CA MET A 186 14.75 6.54 3.38
C MET A 186 14.07 5.61 2.36
N ALA A 187 12.92 6.02 1.83
CA ALA A 187 12.21 5.26 0.80
C ALA A 187 13.03 5.15 -0.51
N ARG A 188 13.62 6.27 -0.94
CA ARG A 188 14.50 6.34 -2.10
C ARG A 188 15.74 5.45 -1.92
N GLU A 189 16.41 5.55 -0.78
CA GLU A 189 17.64 4.82 -0.50
C GLU A 189 17.38 3.31 -0.38
N SER A 190 16.23 2.88 0.16
CA SER A 190 15.80 1.47 0.12
C SER A 190 15.68 0.92 -1.30
N LEU A 191 15.18 1.72 -2.24
CA LEU A 191 15.04 1.34 -3.65
C LEU A 191 16.39 1.37 -4.38
N GLU A 192 17.12 2.48 -4.28
CA GLU A 192 18.35 2.74 -5.04
C GLU A 192 19.54 1.89 -4.55
N SER A 193 19.58 1.51 -3.27
CA SER A 193 20.60 0.59 -2.75
C SER A 193 20.37 -0.88 -3.15
N GLY A 194 19.22 -1.20 -3.75
CA GLY A 194 18.85 -2.58 -4.10
C GLY A 194 18.30 -3.41 -2.93
N ARG A 195 18.24 -2.87 -1.71
CA ARG A 195 17.70 -3.62 -0.56
C ARG A 195 16.24 -4.02 -0.72
N ALA A 196 15.42 -3.17 -1.36
CA ALA A 196 14.04 -3.53 -1.70
C ALA A 196 13.98 -4.75 -2.64
N LEU A 197 14.87 -4.83 -3.63
CA LEU A 197 14.97 -5.96 -4.54
C LEU A 197 15.47 -7.22 -3.83
N GLU A 198 16.46 -7.11 -2.95
CA GLU A 198 16.95 -8.24 -2.13
C GLU A 198 15.87 -8.79 -1.20
N CYS A 199 15.14 -7.90 -0.52
CA CYS A 199 13.97 -8.24 0.29
C CYS A 199 12.93 -9.03 -0.53
N PHE A 200 12.57 -8.53 -1.72
CA PHE A 200 11.62 -9.20 -2.60
C PHE A 200 12.13 -10.57 -3.08
N ARG A 201 13.39 -10.68 -3.49
CA ARG A 201 14.00 -11.97 -3.90
C ARG A 201 13.97 -12.99 -2.77
N LYS A 202 14.30 -12.56 -1.54
CA LYS A 202 14.24 -13.42 -0.36
C LYS A 202 12.81 -13.86 -0.07
N PHE A 203 11.85 -12.94 -0.12
CA PHE A 203 10.42 -13.24 -0.02
C PHE A 203 9.99 -14.30 -1.04
N VAL A 204 10.35 -14.14 -2.32
CA VAL A 204 10.01 -15.12 -3.38
C VAL A 204 10.64 -16.48 -3.10
N SER A 205 11.91 -16.53 -2.67
CA SER A 205 12.59 -17.80 -2.37
C SER A 205 11.96 -18.61 -1.23
N ILE A 206 11.35 -17.93 -0.25
CA ILE A 206 10.67 -18.58 0.87
C ILE A 206 9.28 -19.07 0.45
N ASN A 207 8.59 -18.33 -0.42
CA ASN A 207 7.17 -18.52 -0.73
C ASN A 207 6.90 -19.12 -2.14
N SER A 208 7.89 -19.73 -2.78
CA SER A 208 7.76 -20.37 -4.11
C SER A 208 7.42 -21.85 -4.06
#